data_AF-A0A6L3KPD9-F1
#
_entry.id   AF-A0A6L3KPD9-F1
#
_cell.length_a   1.000
_cell.length_b   1.000
_cell.length_c   1.000
_cell.angle_alpha   90.00
_cell.angle_beta   90.00
_cell.angle_gamma   90.00
#
_symmetry.space_group_name_H-M   'P 1'
#
loop_
_entity.id
_entity.type
_entity.pdbx_description
1 polymer ?
#
loop_
_entity_poly.entity_id
_entity_poly.type
_entity_poly.pdbx_seq_one_letter_code
_entity_poly.pdbx_strand_id
1 'polypeptide(L)'
;MIPHYGKLNKIYTEIMSGGSFSFEKQQFISGFYGEYGDTQTFETALISLMLEMDAAHFSILLNSLKREIESNISTYNACREFFDRLDTEYVCRRHESRFDWDIDRQMKVTNGYYRELMEANGSLEAVGF
;
A
#
# COMPACT_ATOMS: atom_id res chain seq x y z
N MET A 1 10.48 0.47 -13.62
CA MET A 1 11.69 0.29 -12.77
C MET A 1 12.24 1.57 -12.14
N ILE A 2 12.97 2.46 -12.83
CA ILE A 2 13.68 3.60 -12.17
C ILE A 2 12.76 4.52 -11.36
N PRO A 3 11.61 5.01 -11.88
CA PRO A 3 10.70 5.85 -11.08
C PRO A 3 10.14 5.14 -9.85
N HIS A 4 10.05 3.80 -9.89
CA HIS A 4 9.53 3.00 -8.77
C HIS A 4 10.56 2.91 -7.65
N TYR A 5 11.84 2.68 -7.99
CA TYR A 5 12.93 2.76 -7.01
C TYR A 5 13.09 4.18 -6.44
N GLY A 6 12.98 5.22 -7.26
CA GLY A 6 13.01 6.61 -6.76
C GLY A 6 11.90 6.89 -5.76
N LYS A 7 10.68 6.38 -6.01
CA LYS A 7 9.56 6.47 -5.06
C LYS A 7 9.82 5.66 -3.79
N LEU A 8 10.38 4.45 -3.90
CA LEU A 8 10.76 3.62 -2.74
C LEU A 8 11.78 4.36 -1.85
N ASN A 9 12.84 4.91 -2.45
CA ASN A 9 13.87 5.69 -1.77
C ASN A 9 13.31 6.94 -1.09
N LYS A 10 12.36 7.62 -1.74
CA LYS A 10 11.66 8.76 -1.13
C LYS A 10 10.85 8.34 0.10
N ILE A 11 10.13 7.22 0.03
CA ILE A 11 9.36 6.70 1.18
C ILE A 11 10.30 6.39 2.35
N TYR A 12 11.44 5.73 2.09
CA TYR A 12 12.40 5.39 3.14
C TYR A 12 12.97 6.66 3.79
N THR A 13 13.38 7.62 2.98
CA THR A 13 13.87 8.93 3.45
C THR A 13 12.82 9.68 4.27
N GLU A 14 11.56 9.69 3.83
CA GLU A 14 10.46 10.33 4.57
C GLU A 14 10.25 9.68 5.94
N ILE A 15 10.25 8.35 6.03
CA ILE A 15 10.09 7.64 7.30
C ILE A 15 11.28 7.97 8.22
N MET A 16 12.50 7.98 7.68
CA MET A 16 13.71 8.32 8.45
C MET A 16 13.73 9.76 8.95
N SER A 17 13.08 10.67 8.22
CA SER A 17 12.97 12.08 8.60
C SER A 17 11.86 12.34 9.63
N GLY A 18 11.31 11.29 10.25
CA GLY A 18 10.22 11.38 11.23
C GLY A 18 8.81 11.37 10.61
N GLY A 19 8.70 11.08 9.31
CA GLY A 19 7.41 10.91 8.64
C GLY A 19 6.69 9.65 9.10
N SER A 20 5.36 9.65 8.99
CA SER A 20 4.55 8.49 9.35
C SER A 20 4.73 7.33 8.38
N PHE A 21 4.66 6.11 8.92
CA PHE A 21 4.52 4.87 8.18
C PHE A 21 3.02 4.54 8.05
N SER A 22 2.47 4.72 6.84
CA SER A 22 1.04 4.54 6.56
C SER A 22 0.78 3.24 5.79
N PHE A 23 -0.50 2.84 5.74
CA PHE A 23 -0.93 1.67 4.98
C PHE A 23 -0.59 1.79 3.50
N GLU A 24 -0.77 2.96 2.90
CA GLU A 24 -0.49 3.20 1.49
C GLU A 24 1.01 3.07 1.19
N LYS A 25 1.87 3.52 2.11
CA LYS A 25 3.33 3.33 2.01
C LYS A 25 3.69 1.86 2.13
N GLN A 26 3.12 1.14 3.11
CA GLN A 26 3.33 -0.30 3.28
C GLN A 26 2.86 -1.10 2.06
N GLN A 27 1.68 -0.81 1.54
CA GLN A 27 1.12 -1.45 0.35
C GLN A 27 2.02 -1.23 -0.87
N PHE A 28 2.52 -0.01 -1.06
CA PHE A 28 3.46 0.28 -2.14
C PHE A 28 4.76 -0.52 -1.98
N ILE A 29 5.37 -0.54 -0.79
CA ILE A 29 6.62 -1.29 -0.55
C ILE A 29 6.40 -2.79 -0.77
N SER A 30 5.30 -3.34 -0.25
CA SER A 30 4.96 -4.75 -0.42
C SER A 30 4.73 -5.11 -1.89
N GLY A 31 3.97 -4.29 -2.63
CA GLY A 31 3.77 -4.48 -4.06
C GLY A 31 5.07 -4.37 -4.86
N PHE A 32 5.92 -3.40 -4.51
CA PHE A 32 7.22 -3.21 -5.15
C PHE A 32 8.10 -4.47 -5.06
N TYR A 33 8.25 -5.04 -3.86
CA TYR A 33 9.05 -6.26 -3.68
C TYR A 33 8.32 -7.52 -4.15
N GLY A 34 7.00 -7.50 -4.25
CA GLY A 34 6.25 -8.55 -4.96
C GLY A 34 6.52 -8.58 -6.46
N GLU A 35 6.71 -7.41 -7.08
CA GLU A 35 6.97 -7.27 -8.52
C GLU A 35 8.46 -7.49 -8.87
N TYR A 36 9.38 -6.96 -8.06
CA TYR A 36 10.81 -6.95 -8.38
C TYR A 36 11.69 -7.78 -7.44
N GLY A 37 11.10 -8.47 -6.45
CA GLY A 37 11.84 -9.35 -5.53
C GLY A 37 12.25 -10.68 -6.18
N ASP A 38 11.54 -11.09 -7.23
CA ASP A 38 11.93 -12.24 -8.05
C ASP A 38 13.02 -11.84 -9.06
N THR A 39 14.16 -12.52 -8.99
CA THR A 39 15.33 -12.23 -9.84
C THR A 39 14.99 -12.42 -11.33
N GLN A 40 14.17 -13.40 -11.66
CA GLN A 40 13.80 -13.66 -13.06
C GLN A 40 12.90 -12.55 -13.62
N THR A 41 11.92 -12.09 -12.84
CA THR A 41 11.04 -10.96 -13.21
C THR A 41 11.86 -9.68 -13.38
N PHE A 42 12.80 -9.41 -12.47
CA PHE A 42 13.71 -8.27 -12.56
C PHE A 42 14.62 -8.33 -13.80
N GLU A 43 15.24 -9.49 -14.06
CA GLU A 43 16.08 -9.71 -15.25
C GLU A 43 15.28 -9.55 -16.55
N THR A 44 14.05 -10.07 -16.58
CA THR A 44 13.15 -9.92 -17.73
C THR A 44 12.86 -8.45 -18.00
N ALA A 45 12.56 -7.67 -16.96
CA ALA A 45 12.33 -6.22 -17.09
C ALA A 45 13.57 -5.46 -17.59
N LEU A 46 14.78 -5.88 -17.18
CA LEU A 46 16.04 -5.32 -17.70
C LEU A 46 16.27 -5.65 -19.17
N ILE A 47 15.99 -6.89 -19.60
CA ILE A 47 16.12 -7.31 -21.00
C ILE A 47 15.13 -6.53 -21.86
N SER A 48 13.87 -6.40 -21.43
CA SER A 48 12.87 -5.58 -22.13
C SER A 48 13.35 -4.13 -22.31
N LEU A 49 13.89 -3.52 -21.23
CA LEU A 49 14.46 -2.18 -21.30
C LEU A 49 15.64 -2.08 -22.29
N MET A 50 16.49 -3.11 -22.35
CA MET A 50 17.62 -3.16 -23.28
C MET A 50 17.15 -3.24 -24.75
N LEU A 51 16.06 -3.97 -25.02
CA LEU A 51 15.53 -4.14 -26.38
C LEU A 51 14.83 -2.88 -26.91
N GLU A 52 14.30 -2.04 -26.02
CA GLU A 52 13.56 -0.82 -26.38
C GLU A 52 14.47 0.38 -26.69
N MET A 53 15.76 0.30 -26.40
CA MET A 53 16.66 1.46 -26.39
C MET A 53 18.01 1.18 -27.07
N ASP A 54 18.65 2.21 -27.60
CA ASP A 54 20.04 2.06 -28.06
C ASP A 54 21.02 1.96 -26.89
N ALA A 55 22.22 1.44 -27.19
CA ALA A 55 23.24 1.11 -26.20
C ALA A 55 23.67 2.30 -25.32
N ALA A 56 23.69 3.53 -25.86
CA ALA A 56 24.10 4.70 -25.10
C ALA A 56 23.03 5.10 -24.08
N HIS A 57 21.77 5.15 -24.51
CA HIS A 57 20.65 5.45 -23.61
C HIS A 57 20.43 4.33 -22.58
N PHE A 58 20.56 3.06 -22.98
CA PHE A 58 20.48 1.93 -22.06
C PHE A 58 21.55 2.01 -20.96
N SER A 59 22.80 2.30 -21.31
CA SER A 59 23.90 2.45 -20.34
C SER A 59 23.63 3.56 -19.32
N ILE A 60 23.10 4.71 -19.76
CA ILE A 60 22.74 5.82 -18.86
C ILE A 60 21.66 5.37 -17.86
N LEU A 61 20.60 4.73 -18.36
CA LEU A 61 19.51 4.27 -17.50
C LEU A 61 19.93 3.16 -16.55
N LEU A 62 20.75 2.22 -17.01
CA LEU A 62 21.29 1.15 -16.18
C LEU A 62 22.12 1.71 -15.02
N ASN A 63 22.97 2.70 -15.30
CA ASN A 63 23.74 3.38 -14.25
C ASN A 63 22.85 4.15 -13.27
N SER A 64 21.78 4.78 -13.76
CA SER A 64 20.79 5.46 -12.91
C SER A 64 20.06 4.46 -12.01
N LEU A 65 19.59 3.34 -12.57
CA LEU A 65 18.93 2.27 -11.83
C LEU A 65 19.86 1.66 -10.76
N LYS A 66 21.11 1.37 -11.13
CA LYS A 66 22.13 0.88 -10.20
C LYS A 66 22.29 1.82 -9.01
N ARG A 67 22.41 3.12 -9.26
CA ARG A 67 22.53 4.13 -8.19
C ARG A 67 21.31 4.15 -7.28
N GLU A 68 20.11 4.05 -7.83
CA GLU A 68 18.89 4.00 -7.03
C GLU A 68 18.81 2.75 -6.14
N ILE A 69 19.24 1.59 -6.66
CA ILE A 69 19.30 0.32 -5.90
C ILE A 69 20.35 0.42 -4.78
N GLU A 70 21.56 0.88 -5.11
CA GLU A 70 22.64 1.06 -4.13
C GLU A 70 22.24 2.03 -3.02
N SER A 71 21.56 3.12 -3.38
CA SER A 71 20.98 4.08 -2.43
C SER A 71 19.95 3.40 -1.51
N ASN A 72 19.04 2.60 -2.06
CA ASN A 72 18.03 1.89 -1.27
C ASN A 72 18.66 0.94 -0.24
N ILE A 73 19.61 0.12 -0.70
CA ILE A 73 20.35 -0.84 0.12
C ILE A 73 21.09 -0.11 1.25
N SER A 74 21.76 1.00 0.92
CA SER A 74 22.48 1.81 1.89
C SER A 74 21.54 2.37 2.97
N THR A 75 20.41 2.98 2.56
CA THR A 75 19.41 3.52 3.50
C THR A 75 18.81 2.44 4.38
N TYR A 76 18.43 1.29 3.82
CA TYR A 76 17.89 0.18 4.62
C TYR A 76 18.93 -0.32 5.63
N ASN A 77 20.16 -0.58 5.19
CA ASN A 77 21.21 -1.10 6.06
C ASN A 77 21.59 -0.13 7.18
N ALA A 78 21.65 1.18 6.89
CA ALA A 78 21.95 2.20 7.89
C ALA A 78 20.88 2.26 9.01
N CYS A 79 19.66 1.86 8.70
CA CYS A 79 18.51 1.97 9.60
C CYS A 79 17.78 0.63 9.81
N ARG A 80 18.52 -0.47 9.66
CA ARG A 80 17.96 -1.83 9.63
C ARG A 80 17.15 -2.15 10.88
N GLU A 81 17.67 -1.85 12.05
CA GLU A 81 16.97 -2.10 13.32
C GLU A 81 15.63 -1.39 13.42
N PHE A 82 15.52 -0.19 12.84
CA PHE A 82 14.26 0.54 12.80
C PHE A 82 13.27 -0.14 11.85
N PHE A 83 13.69 -0.43 10.61
CA PHE A 83 12.81 -1.00 9.59
C PHE A 83 12.35 -2.42 9.96
N ASP A 84 13.23 -3.24 10.53
CA ASP A 84 12.92 -4.61 10.96
C ASP A 84 11.96 -4.64 12.17
N ARG A 85 11.84 -3.52 12.90
CA ARG A 85 10.91 -3.36 14.03
C ARG A 85 9.61 -2.64 13.66
N LEU A 86 9.41 -2.27 12.39
CA LEU A 86 8.15 -1.67 11.97
C LEU A 86 7.00 -2.64 12.20
N ASP A 87 6.03 -2.23 13.02
CA ASP A 87 4.81 -2.99 13.25
C ASP A 87 3.86 -2.83 12.05
N THR A 88 4.15 -3.62 11.01
CA THR A 88 3.37 -3.67 9.77
C THR A 88 1.96 -4.21 10.00
N GLU A 89 1.76 -5.02 11.04
CA GLU A 89 0.45 -5.55 11.41
C GLU A 89 -0.43 -4.46 12.04
N TYR A 90 0.14 -3.63 12.92
CA TYR A 90 -0.55 -2.48 13.50
C TYR A 90 -1.06 -1.51 12.42
N VAL A 91 -0.24 -1.24 11.40
CA VAL A 91 -0.64 -0.39 10.27
C VAL A 91 -1.85 -0.98 9.52
N CYS A 92 -1.85 -2.30 9.28
CA CYS A 92 -2.98 -3.00 8.68
C CYS A 92 -4.24 -2.93 9.56
N ARG A 93 -4.14 -3.29 10.85
CA ARG A 93 -5.27 -3.25 11.79
C ARG A 93 -5.88 -1.86 11.91
N ARG A 94 -5.04 -0.82 11.99
CA ARG A 94 -5.51 0.57 12.04
C ARG A 94 -6.23 0.99 10.76
N HIS A 95 -5.80 0.49 9.61
CA HIS A 95 -6.46 0.77 8.34
C HIS A 95 -7.81 0.04 8.23
N GLU A 96 -7.87 -1.21 8.68
CA GLU A 96 -9.10 -2.01 8.72
C GLU A 96 -10.16 -1.36 9.62
N SER A 97 -9.77 -0.99 10.84
CA SER A 97 -10.69 -0.44 11.84
C SER A 97 -11.14 1.01 11.57
N ARG A 98 -10.65 1.65 10.50
CA ARG A 98 -10.87 3.09 10.27
C ARG A 98 -12.33 3.46 10.01
N PHE A 99 -13.14 2.48 9.61
CA PHE A 99 -14.56 2.67 9.31
C PHE A 99 -15.49 2.07 10.36
N ASP A 100 -14.96 1.45 11.42
CA ASP A 100 -15.77 0.74 12.42
C ASP A 100 -16.83 1.64 13.05
N TRP A 101 -16.47 2.88 13.36
CA TRP A 101 -17.39 3.86 13.94
C TRP A 101 -18.50 4.25 12.96
N ASP A 102 -18.16 4.48 11.69
CA ASP A 102 -19.13 4.84 10.66
C ASP A 102 -20.10 3.67 10.39
N ILE A 103 -19.57 2.45 10.36
CA ILE A 103 -20.35 1.21 10.20
C ILE A 103 -21.31 1.03 11.38
N ASP A 104 -20.83 1.14 12.63
CA ASP A 104 -21.67 1.01 13.83
C ASP A 104 -22.78 2.06 13.85
N ARG A 105 -22.44 3.32 13.51
CA ARG A 105 -23.40 4.40 13.40
C ARG A 105 -24.47 4.11 12.34
N GLN A 106 -24.07 3.67 11.14
CA GLN A 106 -25.00 3.37 10.06
C GLN A 106 -25.88 2.16 10.38
N MET A 107 -25.34 1.16 11.07
CA MET A 107 -26.08 -0.03 11.50
C MET A 107 -27.18 0.34 12.50
N LYS A 108 -26.90 1.22 13.46
CA LYS A 108 -27.90 1.74 14.41
C LYS A 108 -29.05 2.47 13.71
N VAL A 109 -28.74 3.33 12.75
CA VAL A 109 -29.75 4.07 11.96
C VAL A 109 -30.61 3.09 11.16
N THR A 110 -29.98 2.16 10.46
CA THR A 110 -30.68 1.17 9.60
C THR A 110 -31.61 0.27 10.41
N ASN A 111 -31.15 -0.20 11.57
CA ASN A 111 -31.96 -1.01 12.48
C ASN A 111 -33.13 -0.22 13.08
N GLY A 112 -32.97 1.08 13.32
CA GLY A 112 -34.04 1.98 13.74
C GLY A 112 -35.17 2.02 12.71
N TYR A 113 -34.84 2.31 11.44
CA TYR A 113 -35.82 2.31 10.36
C TYR A 113 -36.45 0.94 10.11
N TYR A 114 -35.66 -0.14 10.21
CA TYR A 114 -36.20 -1.50 10.06
C TYR A 114 -37.26 -1.81 11.13
N ARG A 115 -37.03 -1.39 12.37
CA ARG A 115 -38.02 -1.55 13.45
C ARG A 115 -39.30 -0.77 13.16
N GLU A 116 -39.19 0.50 12.76
CA GLU A 116 -40.34 1.33 12.39
C GLU A 116 -41.16 0.71 11.25
N LEU A 117 -40.48 0.17 10.24
CA LEU A 117 -41.12 -0.54 9.12
C LEU A 117 -41.90 -1.78 9.59
N MET A 118 -41.30 -2.59 10.46
CA MET A 118 -41.94 -3.81 10.99
C MET A 118 -43.16 -3.49 11.86
N GLU A 119 -43.10 -2.42 12.65
CA GLU A 119 -44.24 -1.93 13.44
C GLU A 119 -45.40 -1.46 12.53
N ALA A 120 -45.08 -0.72 11.47
CA ALA A 120 -46.07 -0.30 10.49
C ALA A 120 -46.68 -1.49 9.73
N ASN A 121 -45.87 -2.47 9.32
CA ASN A 121 -46.34 -3.66 8.61
C ASN A 121 -47.23 -4.54 9.50
N GLY A 122 -46.82 -4.81 10.75
CA GLY A 122 -47.66 -5.55 11.69
C GLY A 122 -48.98 -4.84 12.00
N SER A 123 -48.97 -3.50 12.04
CA SER A 123 -50.20 -2.71 12.18
C SER A 123 -51.14 -2.85 10.97
N LEU A 124 -50.59 -2.87 9.74
CA LEU A 124 -51.37 -3.08 8.52
C LEU A 124 -51.96 -4.49 8.45
N GLU A 125 -51.17 -5.52 8.78
CA GLU A 125 -51.63 -6.91 8.85
C GLU A 125 -52.77 -7.09 9.86
N ALA A 126 -52.71 -6.41 11.02
CA ALA A 126 -53.75 -6.45 12.04
C ALA A 126 -55.08 -5.80 11.60
N VAL A 127 -55.04 -4.85 10.66
CA VAL A 127 -56.23 -4.15 10.14
C VAL A 127 -56.89 -4.90 8.98
N GLY A 128 -56.28 -5.99 8.49
CA GLY A 128 -56.94 -6.96 7.59
C GLY A 128 -57.24 -6.42 6.19
N PHE A 129 -56.19 -6.05 5.44
CA PHE A 129 -56.23 -5.96 3.98
C PHE A 129 -55.69 -7.25 3.35
#